data_AF-A0A2G9Y174-F1
#
_entry.id   AF-A0A2G9Y174-F1
#
_cell.length_a   1.000
_cell.length_b   1.000
_cell.length_c   1.000
_cell.angle_alpha   90.00
_cell.angle_beta   90.00
_cell.angle_gamma   90.00
#
_symmetry.space_group_name_H-M   'P 1'
#
loop_
_entity.id
_entity.type
_entity.pdbx_description
1 polymer ?
#
loop_
_entity_poly.entity_id
_entity_poly.type
_entity_poly.pdbx_seq_one_letter_code
_entity_poly.pdbx_strand_id
1 'polypeptide(L)'
;MELSDIFCPNESCPDFGKKGRGNIVCYETYGKNNTKLLRCKTCKTRFSERRNTVFFGLHTSEDTIEKVVRCLAEGNSIRATARIMGIDKDTVYRIFDRASKHCRKVLGSLLSDLHIEECQLDELWSFVKKKRKT
;
A
#
# COMPACT_ATOMS: atom_id res chain seq x y z
N MET A 1 -5.64 -2.26 -14.80
CA MET A 1 -4.70 -1.14 -14.55
C MET A 1 -3.98 -0.86 -15.86
N GLU A 2 -4.01 0.39 -16.31
CA GLU A 2 -3.32 0.79 -17.53
C GLU A 2 -1.81 0.93 -17.27
N LEU A 3 -0.97 0.60 -18.26
CA LEU A 3 0.49 0.72 -18.11
C LEU A 3 0.94 2.17 -17.92
N SER A 4 0.12 3.14 -18.33
CA SER A 4 0.37 4.58 -18.15
C SER A 4 0.43 5.01 -16.68
N ASP A 5 -0.29 4.32 -15.80
CA ASP A 5 -0.38 4.66 -14.37
C ASP A 5 0.79 4.10 -13.55
N ILE A 6 1.57 3.21 -14.17
CA ILE A 6 2.68 2.52 -13.54
C ILE A 6 3.98 3.28 -13.81
N PHE A 7 4.80 3.40 -12.77
CA PHE A 7 6.10 4.06 -12.82
C PHE A 7 7.20 3.12 -12.34
N CYS A 8 8.45 3.45 -12.70
CA CYS A 8 9.61 2.68 -12.29
C CYS A 8 9.83 2.80 -10.77
N PRO A 9 9.94 1.69 -10.01
CA PRO A 9 10.18 1.71 -8.57
C PRO A 9 11.67 1.84 -8.20
N ASN A 10 12.58 1.87 -9.17
CA ASN A 10 14.02 1.96 -8.92
C ASN A 10 14.42 3.42 -8.68
N GLU A 11 14.83 3.75 -7.46
CA GLU A 11 15.23 5.11 -7.03
C GLU A 11 16.43 5.66 -7.83
N SER A 12 17.31 4.79 -8.34
CA SER A 12 18.46 5.20 -9.17
C SER A 12 18.09 5.45 -10.64
N CYS A 13 16.82 5.26 -11.03
CA CYS A 13 16.38 5.44 -12.40
C CYS A 13 16.03 6.91 -12.69
N PRO A 14 16.43 7.50 -13.83
CA PRO A 14 16.00 8.85 -14.22
C PRO A 14 14.48 9.03 -14.31
N ASP A 15 13.77 7.95 -14.61
CA ASP A 15 12.30 7.87 -14.66
C ASP A 15 11.65 7.35 -13.37
N PHE A 16 12.35 7.39 -12.24
CA PHE A 16 11.78 7.04 -10.94
C PHE A 16 10.56 7.92 -10.63
N GLY A 17 9.46 7.30 -10.20
CA GLY A 17 8.24 8.02 -9.77
C GLY A 17 7.45 8.72 -10.88
N LYS A 18 7.93 8.74 -12.13
CA LYS A 18 7.29 9.46 -13.25
C LYS A 18 6.32 8.54 -14.01
N LYS A 19 5.05 8.94 -14.09
CA LYS A 19 3.99 8.24 -14.85
C LYS A 19 3.98 8.65 -16.33
N GLY A 20 3.34 7.85 -17.18
CA GLY A 20 3.04 8.22 -18.59
C GLY A 20 4.23 8.32 -19.54
N ARG A 21 5.42 7.83 -19.18
CA ARG A 21 6.65 7.96 -20.00
C ARG A 21 6.80 6.90 -21.10
N GLY A 22 5.90 5.91 -21.18
CA GLY A 22 5.99 4.81 -22.16
C GLY A 22 7.23 3.90 -21.99
N ASN A 23 7.95 4.06 -20.88
CA ASN A 23 9.17 3.32 -20.56
C ASN A 23 8.87 1.97 -19.90
N ILE A 24 7.65 1.72 -19.43
CA ILE A 24 7.24 0.46 -18.81
C ILE A 24 6.62 -0.46 -19.86
N VAL A 25 7.10 -1.71 -19.92
CA VAL A 25 6.55 -2.76 -20.79
C VAL A 25 6.26 -4.03 -20.01
N CYS A 26 5.27 -4.79 -20.46
CA CYS A 26 5.05 -6.16 -19.99
C CYS A 26 6.17 -7.06 -20.53
N TYR A 27 6.91 -7.72 -19.64
CA TYR A 27 7.95 -8.67 -20.01
C TYR A 27 7.39 -10.09 -20.07
N GLU A 28 6.68 -10.52 -19.04
CA GLU A 28 6.02 -11.82 -18.95
C GLU A 28 4.87 -11.76 -17.94
N THR A 29 4.02 -12.79 -17.91
CA THR A 29 3.01 -13.00 -16.87
C THR A 29 3.38 -14.19 -16.00
N TYR A 30 3.12 -14.12 -14.70
CA TYR A 30 3.51 -15.18 -13.77
C TYR A 30 2.49 -15.39 -12.64
N GLY A 31 2.60 -16.57 -12.01
CA GLY A 31 1.78 -16.97 -10.86
C GLY A 31 0.34 -17.33 -11.23
N LYS A 32 -0.40 -17.85 -10.24
CA LYS A 32 -1.79 -18.33 -10.43
C LYS A 32 -2.77 -17.21 -10.82
N ASN A 33 -2.44 -15.96 -10.45
CA ASN A 33 -3.28 -14.79 -10.70
C ASN A 33 -2.88 -14.05 -11.98
N ASN A 34 -2.08 -14.67 -12.87
CA ASN A 34 -1.61 -14.06 -14.13
C ASN A 34 -1.05 -12.64 -13.95
N THR A 35 -0.26 -12.42 -12.89
CA THR A 35 0.27 -11.09 -12.57
C THR A 35 1.35 -10.72 -13.57
N LYS A 36 1.32 -9.50 -14.10
CA LYS A 36 2.32 -9.04 -15.07
C LYS A 36 3.64 -8.74 -14.36
N LEU A 37 4.73 -9.27 -14.90
CA LEU A 37 6.08 -8.80 -14.61
C LEU A 37 6.43 -7.71 -15.61
N LEU A 38 6.69 -6.53 -15.11
CA LEU A 38 6.99 -5.34 -15.89
C LEU A 38 8.49 -5.11 -15.94
N ARG A 39 8.94 -4.48 -17.00
CA ARG A 39 10.33 -4.05 -17.18
C ARG A 39 10.38 -2.58 -17.57
N CYS A 40 11.23 -1.82 -16.90
CA CYS A 40 11.56 -0.47 -17.32
C CYS A 40 12.60 -0.52 -18.45
N LYS A 41 12.34 0.14 -19.57
CA LYS A 41 13.27 0.27 -20.71
C LYS A 41 14.54 1.06 -20.33
N THR A 42 14.40 2.06 -19.47
CA THR A 42 15.48 2.98 -19.09
C THR A 42 16.52 2.31 -18.19
N CYS A 43 16.10 1.74 -17.05
CA CYS A 43 17.02 1.11 -16.09
C CYS A 43 17.09 -0.42 -16.18
N LYS A 44 16.29 -1.05 -17.07
CA LYS A 44 16.19 -2.51 -17.26
C LYS A 44 15.70 -3.30 -16.04
N THR A 45 15.40 -2.65 -14.91
CA THR A 45 14.86 -3.28 -13.71
C THR A 45 13.51 -3.94 -14.01
N ARG A 46 13.32 -5.16 -13.50
CA ARG A 46 12.07 -5.91 -13.56
C ARG A 46 11.35 -5.80 -12.23
N PHE A 47 10.04 -5.64 -12.27
CA PHE A 47 9.22 -5.53 -11.06
C PHE A 47 7.79 -5.99 -11.33
N SER A 48 7.12 -6.49 -10.29
CA SER A 48 5.72 -6.90 -10.38
C SER A 48 4.82 -5.70 -10.65
N GLU A 49 3.77 -5.87 -11.44
CA GLU A 49 2.66 -4.91 -11.58
C GLU A 49 2.10 -4.49 -10.22
N ARG A 50 2.11 -5.39 -9.23
CA ARG A 50 1.63 -5.12 -7.87
C ARG A 50 2.65 -4.36 -7.02
N ARG A 51 3.92 -4.21 -7.41
CA ARG A 51 5.06 -3.79 -6.53
C ARG A 51 4.76 -2.53 -5.71
N ASN A 52 4.06 -1.56 -6.29
CA ASN A 52 3.71 -0.28 -5.64
C ASN A 52 2.30 -0.25 -5.05
N THR A 53 1.64 -1.39 -4.87
CA THR A 53 0.31 -1.51 -4.27
C THR A 53 0.37 -2.23 -2.92
N VAL A 54 -0.75 -2.14 -2.18
CA VAL A 54 -0.95 -2.88 -0.92
C VAL A 54 -0.92 -4.39 -1.14
N PHE A 55 -1.31 -4.86 -2.34
CA PHE A 55 -1.47 -6.29 -2.64
C PHE A 55 -0.16 -7.05 -2.87
N PHE A 56 0.96 -6.37 -3.11
CA PHE A 56 2.19 -7.08 -3.47
C PHE A 56 2.75 -7.94 -2.33
N GLY A 57 3.11 -9.18 -2.66
CA GLY A 57 3.63 -10.17 -1.70
C GLY A 57 2.58 -10.79 -0.78
N LEU A 58 1.28 -10.46 -0.95
CA LEU A 58 0.19 -11.11 -0.23
C LEU A 58 -0.39 -12.24 -1.07
N HIS A 59 -0.62 -13.39 -0.44
CA HIS A 59 -1.29 -14.55 -1.05
C HIS A 59 -2.80 -14.55 -0.80
N THR A 60 -3.26 -13.70 0.11
CA THR A 60 -4.69 -13.46 0.39
C THR A 60 -5.33 -12.83 -0.84
N SER A 61 -6.59 -13.20 -1.14
CA SER A 61 -7.34 -12.61 -2.24
C SER A 61 -7.55 -11.10 -2.03
N GLU A 62 -7.65 -10.36 -3.13
CA GLU A 62 -7.83 -8.90 -3.09
C GLU A 62 -9.15 -8.51 -2.41
N ASP A 63 -10.23 -9.24 -2.66
CA ASP A 63 -11.54 -9.05 -1.99
C ASP A 63 -11.43 -9.20 -0.47
N THR A 64 -10.71 -10.20 0.01
CA THR A 64 -10.50 -10.37 1.46
C THR A 64 -9.64 -9.26 2.03
N ILE A 65 -8.59 -8.82 1.31
CA ILE A 65 -7.75 -7.68 1.72
C ILE A 65 -8.59 -6.41 1.82
N GLU A 66 -9.42 -6.12 0.82
CA GLU A 66 -10.29 -4.94 0.82
C GLU A 66 -11.25 -4.96 2.01
N LYS A 67 -11.96 -6.08 2.23
CA LYS A 67 -12.89 -6.22 3.36
C LYS A 67 -12.20 -6.06 4.70
N VAL A 68 -11.01 -6.63 4.88
CA VAL A 68 -10.20 -6.46 6.10
C VAL A 68 -9.86 -4.98 6.31
N VAL A 69 -9.37 -4.30 5.28
CA VAL A 69 -9.01 -2.87 5.36
C VAL A 69 -10.25 -2.03 5.67
N ARG A 70 -11.40 -2.33 5.06
CA ARG A 70 -12.68 -1.65 5.33
C ARG A 70 -13.13 -1.82 6.77
N CYS A 71 -13.14 -3.04 7.31
CA CYS A 71 -13.50 -3.27 8.71
C CYS A 71 -12.61 -2.47 9.67
N LEU A 72 -11.30 -2.44 9.41
CA LEU A 72 -10.34 -1.68 10.22
C LEU A 72 -10.57 -0.17 10.11
N ALA A 73 -10.89 0.34 8.91
CA ALA A 73 -11.21 1.75 8.68
C ALA A 73 -12.52 2.18 9.38
N GLU A 74 -13.48 1.27 9.51
CA GLU A 74 -14.71 1.46 10.29
C GLU A 74 -14.49 1.38 11.81
N GLY A 75 -13.25 1.17 12.27
CA GLY A 75 -12.90 1.18 13.69
C GLY A 75 -12.92 -0.18 14.38
N ASN A 76 -13.09 -1.28 13.62
CA ASN A 76 -13.00 -2.61 14.21
C ASN A 76 -11.57 -2.93 14.65
N SER A 77 -11.42 -3.58 15.80
CA SER A 77 -10.11 -4.09 16.23
C SER A 77 -9.63 -5.23 15.31
N ILE A 78 -8.32 -5.49 15.27
CA ILE A 78 -7.72 -6.63 14.55
C ILE A 78 -8.39 -7.95 14.92
N ARG A 79 -8.67 -8.17 16.21
CA ARG A 79 -9.31 -9.41 16.69
C ARG A 79 -10.78 -9.48 16.30
N ALA A 80 -11.51 -8.37 16.34
CA ALA A 80 -12.89 -8.32 15.89
C ALA A 80 -12.98 -8.62 14.39
N THR A 81 -12.12 -7.98 13.59
CA THR A 81 -12.00 -8.20 12.15
C THR A 81 -11.66 -9.66 11.83
N ALA A 82 -10.71 -10.26 12.57
CA ALA A 82 -10.37 -11.68 12.41
C ALA A 82 -11.58 -12.62 12.61
N ARG A 83 -12.41 -12.34 13.62
CA ARG A 83 -13.65 -13.11 13.86
C ARG A 83 -14.70 -12.87 12.78
N ILE A 84 -14.94 -11.62 12.38
CA ILE A 84 -15.90 -11.26 11.33
C ILE A 84 -15.53 -11.93 10.01
N MET A 85 -14.25 -11.90 9.66
CA MET A 85 -13.74 -12.41 8.39
C MET A 85 -13.42 -13.92 8.43
N GLY A 86 -13.42 -14.55 9.60
CA GLY A 86 -13.07 -15.96 9.75
C GLY A 86 -11.62 -16.28 9.38
N ILE A 87 -10.69 -15.34 9.55
CA ILE A 87 -9.26 -15.51 9.23
C ILE A 87 -8.38 -15.31 10.46
N ASP A 88 -7.15 -15.83 10.39
CA ASP A 88 -6.19 -15.69 11.48
C ASP A 88 -5.85 -14.21 11.76
N LYS A 89 -5.74 -13.85 13.05
CA LYS A 89 -5.48 -12.47 13.49
C LYS A 89 -4.15 -11.91 12.99
N ASP A 90 -3.13 -12.76 12.79
CA ASP A 90 -1.82 -12.34 12.31
C ASP A 90 -1.87 -12.11 10.79
N THR A 91 -2.81 -12.75 10.09
CA THR A 91 -3.15 -12.39 8.69
C THR A 91 -3.79 -11.01 8.61
N VAL A 92 -4.76 -10.70 9.48
CA VAL A 92 -5.33 -9.34 9.58
C VAL A 92 -4.24 -8.32 9.89
N TYR A 93 -3.37 -8.60 10.86
CA TYR A 93 -2.27 -7.70 11.22
C TYR A 93 -1.30 -7.46 10.06
N ARG A 94 -0.92 -8.51 9.30
CA ARG A 94 -0.05 -8.35 8.11
C ARG A 94 -0.69 -7.47 7.05
N ILE A 95 -2.00 -7.62 6.81
CA ILE A 95 -2.75 -6.76 5.89
C ILE A 95 -2.74 -5.31 6.40
N PHE A 96 -3.05 -5.11 7.69
CA PHE A 96 -3.03 -3.80 8.34
C PHE A 96 -1.67 -3.12 8.21
N ASP A 97 -0.58 -3.75 8.65
CA ASP A 97 0.77 -3.18 8.61
C ASP A 97 1.18 -2.77 7.18
N ARG A 98 0.85 -3.60 6.19
CA ARG A 98 1.11 -3.33 4.77
C ARG A 98 0.31 -2.11 4.29
N ALA A 99 -0.98 -2.06 4.60
CA ALA A 99 -1.85 -0.94 4.26
C ALA A 99 -1.37 0.35 4.94
N SER A 100 -1.08 0.32 6.24
CA SER A 100 -0.58 1.47 7.01
C SER A 100 0.73 2.03 6.44
N LYS A 101 1.69 1.16 6.08
CA LYS A 101 2.95 1.58 5.43
C LYS A 101 2.69 2.23 4.07
N HIS A 102 1.73 1.72 3.30
CA HIS A 102 1.35 2.32 2.03
C HIS A 102 0.66 3.68 2.21
N CYS A 103 -0.30 3.78 3.14
CA CYS A 103 -0.96 5.04 3.49
C CYS A 103 0.05 6.10 3.94
N ARG A 104 1.07 5.73 4.73
CA ARG A 104 2.13 6.69 5.12
C ARG A 104 2.89 7.24 3.92
N LYS A 105 3.19 6.42 2.92
CA LYS A 105 3.86 6.87 1.69
C LYS A 105 2.97 7.82 0.89
N VAL A 106 1.70 7.46 0.72
CA VAL A 106 0.72 8.30 0.02
C VAL A 106 0.54 9.63 0.74
N LEU A 107 0.31 9.58 2.06
CA LEU A 107 0.15 10.77 2.88
C LEU A 107 1.39 11.67 2.83
N GLY A 108 2.59 11.10 2.94
CA GLY A 108 3.84 11.86 2.80
C GLY A 108 4.01 12.52 1.44
N SER A 109 3.47 11.92 0.36
CA SER A 109 3.48 12.53 -0.98
C SER A 109 2.37 13.55 -1.20
N LEU A 110 1.27 13.48 -0.45
CA LEU A 110 0.14 14.41 -0.56
C LEU A 110 0.32 15.62 0.37
N LEU A 111 0.97 15.44 1.51
CA LEU A 111 1.23 16.48 2.51
C LEU A 111 2.65 17.07 2.39
N SER A 112 3.14 17.26 1.16
CA SER A 112 4.40 17.95 0.90
C SER A 112 4.15 19.37 0.42
N ASP A 113 4.99 20.33 0.84
CA ASP A 113 4.97 21.73 0.39
C ASP A 113 3.64 22.47 0.62
N LEU A 114 2.96 22.16 1.74
CA LEU A 114 1.72 22.82 2.11
C LEU A 114 2.01 24.24 2.64
N HIS A 115 1.54 25.26 1.93
CA HIS A 115 1.44 26.61 2.47
C HIS A 115 0.18 26.69 3.34
N ILE A 116 0.37 26.74 4.67
CA ILE A 116 -0.71 26.77 5.65
C ILE A 116 -0.62 28.09 6.41
N GLU A 117 -1.63 28.94 6.28
CA GLU A 117 -1.75 30.19 7.04
C GLU A 117 -2.39 29.93 8.42
N GLU A 118 -3.39 29.04 8.48
CA GLU A 118 -4.08 28.64 9.70
C GLU A 118 -4.30 27.12 9.71
N CYS A 119 -4.07 26.48 10.86
CA CYS A 119 -4.27 25.04 11.04
C CYS A 119 -5.17 24.81 12.25
N GLN A 120 -6.35 24.22 12.01
CA GLN A 120 -7.27 23.86 13.07
C GLN A 120 -6.91 22.49 13.66
N LEU A 121 -6.72 22.45 14.98
CA LEU A 121 -6.47 21.24 15.75
C LEU A 121 -7.65 21.00 16.67
N ASP A 122 -8.47 20.00 16.37
CA ASP A 122 -9.67 19.67 17.15
C ASP A 122 -9.35 18.72 18.33
N GLU A 123 -8.46 17.74 18.11
CA GLU A 123 -7.96 16.86 19.17
C GLU A 123 -6.45 16.62 19.04
N LEU A 124 -5.71 16.91 20.11
CA LEU A 124 -4.28 16.59 20.22
C LEU A 124 -4.05 15.57 21.34
N TRP A 125 -3.69 14.35 20.96
CA TRP A 125 -3.32 13.30 21.91
C TRP A 125 -1.80 13.29 22.11
N SER A 126 -1.32 13.97 23.15
CA SER A 126 0.10 14.06 23.49
C SER A 126 0.69 12.79 24.14
N PHE A 127 -0.15 11.82 24.51
CA PHE A 127 0.29 10.61 25.19
C PHE A 127 -0.63 9.40 24.92
N VAL A 128 -0.07 8.36 24.30
CA VAL A 128 -0.72 7.05 24.13
C VAL A 128 0.08 6.00 24.88
N LYS A 129 -0.21 5.80 26.17
CA LYS A 129 0.41 4.74 26.99
C LYS A 129 -0.63 3.83 27.61
N LYS A 130 -0.40 2.52 27.49
CA LYS A 130 -1.18 1.50 28.17
C LYS A 130 -0.75 1.44 29.65
N LYS A 131 -1.63 1.86 30.58
CA LYS A 131 -1.32 1.95 32.03
C LYS A 131 -1.03 0.60 32.70
N ARG A 132 -1.53 -0.52 32.14
CA ARG A 132 -1.26 -1.88 32.62
C ARG A 132 -0.57 -2.71 31.55
N LYS A 133 0.55 -3.35 31.91
CA LYS A 133 1.09 -4.48 31.16
C LYS A 133 0.10 -5.64 31.30
N THR A 134 -0.32 -6.19 30.17
CA THR A 134 -1.07 -7.45 30.11
C THR A 134 -0.08 -8.56 29.86
#